data_AF-W9B0Z9-F1
#
_entry.id   AF-W9B0Z9-F1
#
_cell.length_a   1.000
_cell.length_b   1.000
_cell.length_c   1.000
_cell.angle_alpha   90.00
_cell.angle_beta   90.00
_cell.angle_gamma   90.00
#
_symmetry.space_group_name_H-M   'P 1'
#
loop_
_entity.id
_entity.type
_entity.pdbx_description
1 polymer ?
#
loop_
_entity_poly.entity_id
_entity_poly.type
_entity_poly.pdbx_seq_one_letter_code
_entity_poly.pdbx_strand_id
1 'polypeptide(L)'
;MWAKDGIFAPTAHPNRQISIHLPTELVLGPAAWLPGGGAVYGSADVDYTVVPYAGGGVDITVTRKSVFSASTIPFGIKLPAATHLRSGPNVVLVETDATAGNPSRVIGTFSVPAATDANQVPLSVTPTLGPGFPPGQSNLTIDLGPVSAFAFPVTIALSYRASDVPTTGAPSTNWQGLPPGVNVPAAPGDAHCQGGPDVFASADGRVANFVAACATQQQCLATTPAQTSVDSCNNRLLAHMSIQCTTVFGQTGDDYDGCTRAAADYVAWAKANMTGGPR
;
A
#
# COMPACT_ATOMS: atom_id res chain seq x y z
N MET A 1 7.51 -1.74 16.79
CA MET A 1 6.63 -2.81 16.26
C MET A 1 7.49 -3.76 15.45
N TRP A 2 7.21 -5.06 15.47
CA TRP A 2 7.86 -6.05 14.58
C TRP A 2 6.91 -6.35 13.42
N ALA A 3 7.43 -6.79 12.27
CA ALA A 3 6.60 -7.18 11.13
C ALA A 3 5.78 -8.47 11.36
N LYS A 4 5.80 -9.06 12.57
CA LYS A 4 5.25 -10.40 12.88
C LYS A 4 3.77 -10.62 12.51
N ASP A 5 2.98 -9.55 12.47
CA ASP A 5 1.54 -9.62 12.14
C ASP A 5 1.28 -9.29 10.66
N GLY A 6 2.36 -9.02 9.91
CA GLY A 6 2.39 -8.54 8.54
C GLY A 6 2.14 -7.03 8.40
N ILE A 7 2.36 -6.54 7.19
CA ILE A 7 2.06 -5.16 6.79
C ILE A 7 0.63 -5.10 6.27
N PHE A 8 -0.23 -4.38 6.99
CA PHE A 8 -1.63 -4.24 6.61
C PHE A 8 -1.79 -3.17 5.54
N ALA A 9 -2.56 -3.49 4.50
CA ALA A 9 -2.93 -2.54 3.46
C ALA A 9 -4.42 -2.67 3.10
N PRO A 10 -5.12 -1.54 2.84
CA PRO A 10 -6.53 -1.57 2.47
C PRO A 10 -6.71 -2.19 1.08
N THR A 11 -7.91 -2.64 0.78
CA THR A 11 -8.35 -2.91 -0.60
C THR A 11 -9.25 -1.78 -1.08
N ALA A 12 -9.58 -1.74 -2.38
CA ALA A 12 -10.57 -0.81 -2.91
C ALA A 12 -11.99 -1.06 -2.36
N HIS A 13 -12.22 -2.23 -1.77
CA HIS A 13 -13.46 -2.53 -1.07
C HIS A 13 -13.34 -2.16 0.42
N PRO A 14 -14.31 -1.41 0.97
CA PRO A 14 -14.29 -1.04 2.39
C PRO A 14 -14.34 -2.29 3.28
N ASN A 15 -13.74 -2.18 4.47
CA ASN A 15 -13.69 -3.24 5.49
C ASN A 15 -13.00 -4.54 5.04
N ARG A 16 -12.17 -4.47 3.99
CA ARG A 16 -11.32 -5.57 3.55
C ARG A 16 -9.89 -5.07 3.46
N GLN A 17 -8.99 -5.77 4.13
CA GLN A 17 -7.56 -5.49 4.14
C GLN A 17 -6.78 -6.75 3.81
N ILE A 18 -5.66 -6.58 3.12
CA ILE A 18 -4.66 -7.63 2.97
C ILE A 18 -3.63 -7.48 4.09
N SER A 19 -2.94 -8.58 4.41
CA SER A 19 -1.69 -8.53 5.17
C SER A 19 -0.56 -9.07 4.31
N ILE A 20 0.52 -8.30 4.21
CA ILE A 20 1.74 -8.62 3.47
C ILE A 20 2.82 -8.97 4.49
N HIS A 21 3.11 -10.25 4.61
CA HIS A 21 4.16 -10.79 5.44
C HIS A 21 5.50 -10.68 4.72
N LEU A 22 6.46 -10.08 5.42
CA LEU A 22 7.82 -9.98 4.90
C LEU A 22 8.49 -11.36 4.99
N PRO A 23 9.38 -11.71 4.05
CA PRO A 23 10.14 -12.93 4.15
C PRO A 23 10.89 -12.98 5.47
N THR A 24 10.84 -14.11 6.15
CA THR A 24 11.55 -14.34 7.41
C THR A 24 11.24 -13.27 8.49
N GLU A 25 10.02 -12.71 8.49
CA GLU A 25 9.63 -11.58 9.37
C GLU A 25 9.91 -11.79 10.87
N LEU A 26 9.94 -13.03 11.34
CA LEU A 26 10.22 -13.39 12.74
C LEU A 26 11.69 -13.18 13.16
N VAL A 27 12.62 -13.12 12.20
CA VAL A 27 14.05 -12.89 12.46
C VAL A 27 14.50 -11.48 12.04
N LEU A 28 13.59 -10.66 11.53
CA LEU A 28 13.87 -9.26 11.23
C LEU A 28 14.03 -8.46 12.53
N GLY A 29 14.91 -7.47 12.48
CA GLY A 29 15.03 -6.48 13.54
C GLY A 29 13.74 -5.67 13.75
N PRO A 30 13.61 -4.99 14.90
CA PRO A 30 12.49 -4.11 15.15
C PRO A 30 12.41 -3.00 14.08
N ALA A 31 11.19 -2.54 13.78
CA ALA A 31 10.96 -1.45 12.84
C ALA A 31 11.78 -0.21 13.21
N ALA A 32 12.65 0.21 12.31
CA ALA A 32 13.24 1.54 12.32
C ALA A 32 12.30 2.49 11.58
N TRP A 33 11.50 3.24 12.34
CA TRP A 33 10.47 4.11 11.78
C TRP A 33 11.07 5.28 11.00
N LEU A 34 10.46 5.56 9.85
CA LEU A 34 10.77 6.67 8.97
C LEU A 34 9.71 7.77 9.12
N PRO A 35 10.03 9.02 8.75
CA PRO A 35 9.03 10.06 8.56
C PRO A 35 7.91 9.60 7.60
N GLY A 36 6.67 10.02 7.85
CA GLY A 36 5.53 9.67 7.00
C GLY A 36 4.94 8.27 7.22
N GLY A 37 5.29 7.59 8.32
CA GLY A 37 4.70 6.29 8.70
C GLY A 37 5.34 5.07 8.04
N GLY A 38 6.44 5.26 7.31
CA GLY A 38 7.26 4.16 6.78
C GLY A 38 8.12 3.49 7.85
N ALA A 39 8.66 2.33 7.54
CA ALA A 39 9.56 1.59 8.42
C ALA A 39 10.60 0.79 7.62
N VAL A 40 11.79 0.65 8.20
CA VAL A 40 12.81 -0.30 7.73
C VAL A 40 12.85 -1.49 8.67
N TYR A 41 12.76 -2.69 8.10
CA TYR A 41 12.92 -3.97 8.79
C TYR A 41 14.19 -4.64 8.27
N GLY A 42 15.25 -4.61 9.08
CA GLY A 42 16.58 -5.04 8.67
C GLY A 42 16.99 -6.41 9.21
N SER A 43 17.87 -7.07 8.48
CA SER A 43 18.61 -8.26 8.87
C SER A 43 20.08 -8.15 8.43
N ALA A 44 20.90 -9.18 8.66
CA ALA A 44 22.28 -9.20 8.17
C ALA A 44 22.36 -9.20 6.63
N ASP A 45 21.38 -9.80 5.95
CA ASP A 45 21.43 -10.04 4.50
C ASP A 45 20.52 -9.10 3.70
N VAL A 46 19.38 -8.70 4.26
CA VAL A 46 18.34 -7.95 3.55
C VAL A 46 17.74 -6.86 4.44
N ASP A 47 17.49 -5.68 3.85
CA ASP A 47 16.62 -4.67 4.42
C ASP A 47 15.32 -4.56 3.62
N TYR A 48 14.18 -4.49 4.33
CA TYR A 48 12.87 -4.20 3.77
C TYR A 48 12.44 -2.81 4.20
N THR A 49 12.39 -1.87 3.26
CA THR A 49 11.79 -0.56 3.48
C THR A 49 10.33 -0.61 3.04
N VAL A 50 9.41 -0.32 3.95
CA VAL A 50 7.97 -0.33 3.71
C VAL A 50 7.46 1.09 3.91
N VAL A 51 6.85 1.66 2.88
CA VAL A 51 6.32 3.03 2.89
C VAL A 51 4.84 2.98 2.52
N PRO A 52 3.94 3.51 3.37
CA PRO A 52 2.53 3.65 3.01
C PRO A 52 2.36 4.54 1.77
N TYR A 53 1.49 4.12 0.86
CA TYR A 53 1.16 4.93 -0.32
C TYR A 53 -0.06 5.83 -0.04
N ALA A 54 0.10 7.13 -0.30
CA ALA A 54 -1.00 8.09 -0.23
C ALA A 54 -2.08 7.72 -1.26
N GLY A 55 -3.24 7.27 -0.77
CA GLY A 55 -4.30 6.74 -1.61
C GLY A 55 -4.50 5.23 -1.54
N GLY A 56 -3.78 4.55 -0.65
CA GLY A 56 -4.08 3.18 -0.22
C GLY A 56 -3.16 2.16 -0.87
N GLY A 57 -2.41 1.47 -0.03
CA GLY A 57 -1.42 0.50 -0.45
C GLY A 57 -0.07 0.76 0.20
N VAL A 58 0.96 0.10 -0.32
CA VAL A 58 2.32 0.18 0.22
C VAL A 58 3.34 0.07 -0.90
N ASP A 59 4.47 0.73 -0.74
CA ASP A 59 5.68 0.52 -1.51
C ASP A 59 6.70 -0.22 -0.65
N ILE A 60 7.21 -1.32 -1.19
CA ILE A 60 8.18 -2.17 -0.54
C ILE A 60 9.45 -2.17 -1.38
N THR A 61 10.53 -1.68 -0.78
CA THR A 61 11.87 -1.76 -1.35
C THR A 61 12.66 -2.80 -0.60
N VAL A 62 13.17 -3.81 -1.31
CA VAL A 62 14.07 -4.83 -0.79
C VAL A 62 15.49 -4.47 -1.19
N THR A 63 16.38 -4.34 -0.22
CA THR A 63 17.81 -4.14 -0.46
C THR A 63 18.56 -5.40 -0.05
N ARG A 64 18.98 -6.18 -1.05
CA ARG A 64 19.90 -7.32 -0.84
C ARG A 64 21.31 -6.77 -0.68
N LYS A 65 21.95 -7.09 0.43
CA LYS A 65 23.25 -6.50 0.80
C LYS A 65 24.44 -7.21 0.17
N SER A 66 24.31 -8.50 -0.11
CA SER A 66 25.40 -9.33 -0.64
C SER A 66 24.93 -10.53 -1.47
N VAL A 67 25.87 -11.21 -2.13
CA VAL A 67 25.65 -12.48 -2.84
C VAL A 67 25.05 -13.60 -1.98
N PHE A 68 25.22 -13.53 -0.66
CA PHE A 68 24.70 -14.52 0.27
C PHE A 68 23.22 -14.31 0.61
N SER A 69 22.68 -13.11 0.30
CA SER A 69 21.26 -12.84 0.44
C SER A 69 20.45 -13.72 -0.51
N ALA A 70 19.32 -14.26 -0.07
CA ALA A 70 18.47 -15.11 -0.91
C ALA A 70 18.11 -14.43 -2.25
N SER A 71 18.20 -15.18 -3.34
CA SER A 71 17.76 -14.75 -4.69
C SER A 71 16.26 -14.88 -4.90
N THR A 72 15.61 -15.70 -4.07
CA THR A 72 14.17 -15.97 -4.08
C THR A 72 13.53 -15.33 -2.85
N ILE A 73 12.53 -14.48 -3.08
CA ILE A 73 11.94 -13.62 -2.05
C ILE A 73 10.43 -13.89 -1.99
N PRO A 74 9.96 -14.74 -1.06
CA PRO A 74 8.55 -15.08 -0.94
C PRO A 74 7.82 -14.11 -0.01
N PHE A 75 7.02 -13.19 -0.57
CA PHE A 75 6.09 -12.38 0.20
C PHE A 75 4.84 -13.19 0.51
N GLY A 76 4.52 -13.34 1.81
CA GLY A 76 3.31 -14.01 2.25
C GLY A 76 2.11 -13.07 2.19
N ILE A 77 1.13 -13.34 1.34
CA ILE A 77 -0.05 -12.52 1.15
C ILE A 77 -1.24 -13.22 1.81
N LYS A 78 -1.72 -12.65 2.92
CA LYS A 78 -2.97 -13.08 3.55
C LYS A 78 -4.10 -12.23 2.98
N LEU A 79 -5.03 -12.93 2.34
CA LEU A 79 -6.15 -12.33 1.64
C LEU A 79 -7.42 -12.30 2.51
N PRO A 80 -8.31 -11.32 2.32
CA PRO A 80 -9.67 -11.38 2.84
C PRO A 80 -10.41 -12.63 2.38
N ALA A 81 -11.46 -13.01 3.11
CA ALA A 81 -12.36 -14.09 2.67
C ALA A 81 -12.99 -13.78 1.30
N ALA A 82 -13.22 -14.83 0.52
CA ALA A 82 -13.77 -14.78 -0.83
C ALA A 82 -12.96 -13.90 -1.80
N THR A 83 -11.63 -14.02 -1.75
CA THR A 83 -10.70 -13.32 -2.66
C THR A 83 -9.54 -14.24 -3.04
N HIS A 84 -8.94 -13.99 -4.20
CA HIS A 84 -7.79 -14.73 -4.71
C HIS A 84 -6.77 -13.80 -5.38
N LEU A 85 -5.55 -14.30 -5.55
CA LEU A 85 -4.54 -13.68 -6.40
C LEU A 85 -4.62 -14.25 -7.81
N ARG A 86 -4.47 -13.38 -8.81
CA ARG A 86 -4.41 -13.79 -10.21
C ARG A 86 -3.27 -13.08 -10.93
N SER A 87 -2.54 -13.81 -11.76
CA SER A 87 -1.57 -13.17 -12.66
C SER A 87 -2.32 -12.42 -13.76
N GLY A 88 -1.97 -11.16 -13.98
CA GLY A 88 -2.47 -10.32 -15.07
C GLY A 88 -1.34 -9.91 -16.03
N PRO A 89 -1.66 -9.15 -17.10
CA PRO A 89 -0.66 -8.57 -17.98
C PRO A 89 0.17 -7.52 -17.23
N ASN A 90 1.42 -7.83 -16.91
CA ASN A 90 2.37 -6.95 -16.20
C ASN A 90 1.93 -6.51 -14.78
N VAL A 91 1.07 -7.30 -14.12
CA VAL A 91 0.62 -7.07 -12.74
C VAL A 91 0.20 -8.38 -12.08
N VAL A 92 0.10 -8.36 -10.75
CA VAL A 92 -0.60 -9.39 -9.98
C VAL A 92 -1.84 -8.76 -9.35
N LEU A 93 -3.01 -9.32 -9.64
CA LEU A 93 -4.30 -8.77 -9.23
C LEU A 93 -4.77 -9.43 -7.94
N VAL A 94 -5.34 -8.61 -7.06
CA VAL A 94 -6.14 -9.06 -5.92
C VAL A 94 -7.60 -8.95 -6.34
N GLU A 95 -8.32 -10.05 -6.38
CA GLU A 95 -9.66 -10.14 -6.93
C GLU A 95 -10.64 -10.78 -5.96
N THR A 96 -11.92 -10.38 -6.04
CA THR A 96 -13.00 -11.14 -5.41
C THR A 96 -13.25 -12.44 -6.13
N ASP A 97 -13.66 -13.49 -5.41
CA ASP A 97 -14.11 -14.72 -6.04
C ASP A 97 -15.40 -14.49 -6.84
N ALA A 98 -15.49 -15.10 -8.02
CA ALA A 98 -16.70 -15.04 -8.82
C ALA A 98 -17.81 -15.88 -8.17
N THR A 99 -19.03 -15.36 -8.18
CA THR A 99 -20.24 -16.08 -7.76
C THR A 99 -21.30 -16.01 -8.85
N ALA A 100 -22.37 -16.80 -8.75
CA ALA A 100 -23.47 -16.74 -9.72
C ALA A 100 -23.99 -15.30 -9.88
N GLY A 101 -23.97 -14.78 -11.10
CA GLY A 101 -24.41 -13.41 -11.43
C GLY A 101 -23.44 -12.28 -11.04
N ASN A 102 -22.30 -12.58 -10.39
CA ASN A 102 -21.30 -11.58 -10.01
C ASN A 102 -19.90 -12.03 -10.46
N PRO A 103 -19.35 -11.44 -11.54
CA PRO A 103 -18.00 -11.76 -11.99
C PRO A 103 -16.96 -11.31 -10.97
N SER A 104 -15.76 -11.89 -11.06
CA SER A 104 -14.57 -11.45 -10.33
C SER A 104 -14.34 -9.94 -10.57
N ARG A 105 -13.98 -9.22 -9.50
CA ARG A 105 -13.67 -7.79 -9.55
C ARG A 105 -12.32 -7.54 -8.89
N VAL A 106 -11.54 -6.65 -9.49
CA VAL A 106 -10.27 -6.21 -8.94
C VAL A 106 -10.55 -5.34 -7.72
N ILE A 107 -9.81 -5.59 -6.64
CA ILE A 107 -9.87 -4.84 -5.39
C ILE A 107 -8.47 -4.42 -4.91
N GLY A 108 -7.44 -4.79 -5.66
CA GLY A 108 -6.07 -4.33 -5.44
C GLY A 108 -5.15 -4.85 -6.53
N THR A 109 -3.95 -4.28 -6.60
CA THR A 109 -2.96 -4.64 -7.61
C THR A 109 -1.57 -4.58 -7.00
N PHE A 110 -0.81 -5.65 -7.15
CA PHE A 110 0.63 -5.66 -7.01
C PHE A 110 1.26 -5.35 -8.37
N SER A 111 2.25 -4.45 -8.38
CA SER A 111 3.07 -4.24 -9.56
C SER A 111 3.86 -5.50 -9.89
N VAL A 112 4.27 -5.64 -11.15
CA VAL A 112 5.41 -6.51 -11.42
C VAL A 112 6.62 -5.94 -10.69
N PRO A 113 7.39 -6.77 -9.96
CA PRO A 113 8.60 -6.31 -9.33
C PRO A 113 9.55 -5.69 -10.35
N ALA A 114 10.31 -4.69 -9.94
CA ALA A 114 11.45 -4.19 -10.71
C ALA A 114 12.70 -4.35 -9.87
N ALA A 115 13.83 -4.71 -10.48
CA ALA A 115 15.09 -4.82 -9.77
C ALA A 115 16.22 -4.11 -10.49
N THR A 116 17.15 -3.56 -9.72
CA THR A 116 18.36 -2.90 -10.22
C THR A 116 19.58 -3.33 -9.41
N ASP A 117 20.74 -3.33 -10.07
CA ASP A 117 22.03 -3.54 -9.41
C ASP A 117 22.57 -2.24 -8.77
N ALA A 118 23.76 -2.32 -8.17
CA ALA A 118 24.45 -1.19 -7.57
C ALA A 118 24.69 -0.01 -8.53
N ASN A 119 24.75 -0.26 -9.84
CA ASN A 119 24.96 0.73 -10.89
C ASN A 119 23.64 1.19 -11.53
N GLN A 120 22.49 0.83 -10.94
CA GLN A 120 21.15 1.11 -11.46
C GLN A 120 20.84 0.40 -12.80
N VAL A 121 21.56 -0.67 -13.12
CA VAL A 121 21.27 -1.49 -14.30
C VAL A 121 20.09 -2.40 -13.99
N PRO A 122 19.04 -2.43 -14.83
CA PRO A 122 17.89 -3.30 -14.62
C PRO A 122 18.26 -4.79 -14.61
N LEU A 123 17.65 -5.53 -13.70
CA LEU A 123 17.74 -6.98 -13.59
C LEU A 123 16.41 -7.62 -13.96
N SER A 124 16.47 -8.77 -14.62
CA SER A 124 15.27 -9.57 -14.90
C SER A 124 14.70 -10.14 -13.61
N VAL A 125 13.38 -10.03 -13.46
CA VAL A 125 12.62 -10.60 -12.33
C VAL A 125 11.50 -11.46 -12.87
N THR A 126 11.28 -12.60 -12.22
CA THR A 126 10.14 -13.47 -12.53
C THR A 126 9.24 -13.57 -11.29
N PRO A 127 8.06 -12.92 -11.29
CA PRO A 127 7.08 -13.12 -10.23
C PRO A 127 6.33 -14.42 -10.45
N THR A 128 6.16 -15.20 -9.38
CA THR A 128 5.34 -16.42 -9.38
C THR A 128 4.37 -16.42 -8.23
N LEU A 129 3.19 -17.01 -8.44
CA LEU A 129 2.17 -17.22 -7.42
C LEU A 129 2.16 -18.67 -6.98
N GLY A 130 2.07 -18.91 -5.68
CA GLY A 130 2.01 -20.26 -5.13
C GLY A 130 1.33 -20.30 -3.76
N PRO A 131 1.14 -21.50 -3.20
CA PRO A 131 0.69 -21.64 -1.82
C PRO A 131 1.71 -21.02 -0.85
N GLY A 132 1.21 -20.26 0.13
CA GLY A 132 2.01 -19.69 1.21
C GLY A 132 1.96 -20.51 2.50
N PHE A 133 2.73 -20.07 3.50
CA PHE A 133 2.73 -20.66 4.83
C PHE A 133 2.55 -19.54 5.87
N PRO A 134 1.57 -19.61 6.79
CA PRO A 134 0.73 -20.77 7.13
C PRO A 134 -0.41 -21.07 6.11
N PRO A 135 -1.06 -22.25 6.18
CA PRO A 135 -2.17 -22.62 5.30
C PRO A 135 -3.27 -21.54 5.24
N GLY A 136 -3.73 -21.21 4.04
CA GLY A 136 -4.66 -20.09 3.79
C GLY A 136 -3.98 -18.77 3.42
N GLN A 137 -2.64 -18.76 3.31
CA GLN A 137 -1.86 -17.68 2.71
C GLN A 137 -1.47 -18.04 1.27
N SER A 138 -1.29 -17.01 0.41
CA SER A 138 -0.68 -17.16 -0.91
C SER A 138 0.69 -16.50 -0.92
N ASN A 139 1.66 -17.04 -1.65
CA ASN A 139 2.96 -16.40 -1.82
C ASN A 139 3.04 -15.68 -3.16
N LEU A 140 3.50 -14.43 -3.12
CA LEU A 140 4.07 -13.74 -4.27
C LEU A 140 5.60 -13.87 -4.18
N THR A 141 6.14 -14.77 -4.98
CA THR A 141 7.56 -15.08 -5.00
C THR A 141 8.26 -14.30 -6.10
N ILE A 142 9.28 -13.54 -5.74
CA ILE A 142 10.15 -12.84 -6.69
C ILE A 142 11.43 -13.66 -6.85
N ASP A 143 11.75 -14.04 -8.09
CA ASP A 143 13.03 -14.67 -8.43
C ASP A 143 13.85 -13.75 -9.32
N LEU A 144 15.08 -13.46 -8.91
CA LEU A 144 16.07 -12.68 -9.66
C LEU A 144 16.96 -13.55 -10.56
N GLY A 145 16.94 -14.88 -10.38
CA GLY A 145 17.92 -15.76 -10.99
C GLY A 145 19.37 -15.47 -10.54
N PRO A 146 20.37 -15.99 -11.25
CA PRO A 146 21.77 -15.75 -10.93
C PRO A 146 22.17 -14.30 -11.22
N VAL A 147 22.69 -13.61 -10.22
CA VAL A 147 23.20 -12.24 -10.33
C VAL A 147 24.70 -12.21 -10.03
N SER A 148 25.44 -11.32 -10.71
CA SER A 148 26.89 -11.15 -10.52
C SER A 148 27.23 -10.75 -9.08
N ALA A 149 28.41 -11.17 -8.59
CA ALA A 149 28.89 -10.77 -7.27
C ALA A 149 29.13 -9.26 -7.14
N PHE A 150 29.34 -8.57 -8.26
CA PHE A 150 29.52 -7.12 -8.30
C PHE A 150 28.22 -6.33 -8.46
N ALA A 151 27.06 -7.01 -8.52
CA ALA A 151 25.76 -6.36 -8.67
C ALA A 151 25.22 -5.77 -7.36
N PHE A 152 25.89 -6.01 -6.23
CA PHE A 152 25.37 -5.68 -4.90
C PHE A 152 25.77 -4.28 -4.42
N PRO A 153 24.86 -3.55 -3.74
CA PRO A 153 23.53 -4.00 -3.32
C PRO A 153 22.53 -4.07 -4.48
N VAL A 154 21.68 -5.10 -4.48
CA VAL A 154 20.57 -5.24 -5.43
C VAL A 154 19.32 -4.67 -4.77
N THR A 155 18.66 -3.76 -5.47
CA THR A 155 17.41 -3.14 -5.02
C THR A 155 16.24 -3.72 -5.80
N ILE A 156 15.15 -4.07 -5.11
CA ILE A 156 13.94 -4.61 -5.71
C ILE A 156 12.77 -3.78 -5.21
N ALA A 157 11.90 -3.35 -6.11
CA ALA A 157 10.70 -2.61 -5.78
C ALA A 157 9.45 -3.44 -6.07
N LEU A 158 8.55 -3.47 -5.09
CA LEU A 158 7.22 -4.05 -5.18
C LEU A 158 6.23 -3.03 -4.65
N SER A 159 5.23 -2.71 -5.45
CA SER A 159 4.18 -1.78 -5.09
C SER A 159 2.85 -2.51 -4.98
N TYR A 160 2.10 -2.26 -3.92
CA TYR A 160 0.70 -2.64 -3.81
C TYR A 160 -0.17 -1.37 -3.83
N ARG A 161 -1.27 -1.42 -4.59
CA ARG A 161 -2.26 -0.34 -4.69
C ARG A 161 -3.65 -0.88 -4.43
N ALA A 162 -4.39 -0.19 -3.57
CA ALA A 162 -5.80 -0.43 -3.30
C ALA A 162 -6.64 0.23 -4.41
N SER A 163 -6.92 -0.51 -5.48
CA SER A 163 -7.61 0.01 -6.66
C SER A 163 -8.59 -1.02 -7.23
N ASP A 164 -9.73 -0.55 -7.72
CA ASP A 164 -10.73 -1.31 -8.47
C ASP A 164 -10.41 -1.37 -9.97
N VAL A 165 -9.52 -0.48 -10.42
CA VAL A 165 -8.92 -0.51 -11.76
C VAL A 165 -7.54 -1.15 -11.66
N PRO A 166 -7.22 -2.16 -12.51
CA PRO A 166 -5.85 -2.66 -12.65
C PRO A 166 -4.88 -1.50 -12.87
N THR A 167 -4.03 -1.24 -11.89
CA THR A 167 -2.96 -0.26 -12.06
C THR A 167 -1.85 -0.95 -12.83
N THR A 168 -1.89 -0.87 -14.15
CA THR A 168 -0.85 -1.42 -15.01
C THR A 168 0.35 -0.48 -15.02
N GLY A 169 1.52 -1.07 -14.85
CA GLY A 169 2.75 -0.34 -14.65
C GLY A 169 3.62 -1.15 -13.72
N ALA A 170 4.60 -1.83 -14.28
CA ALA A 170 5.83 -1.96 -13.53
C ALA A 170 6.22 -0.55 -13.04
N PRO A 171 6.91 -0.40 -11.89
CA PRO A 171 7.92 0.63 -11.81
C PRO A 171 8.74 0.43 -13.10
N SER A 172 8.60 1.33 -14.07
CA SER A 172 9.09 1.09 -15.43
C SER A 172 10.59 0.78 -15.38
N THR A 173 11.19 0.27 -16.46
CA THR A 173 12.67 0.06 -16.52
C THR A 173 13.48 1.33 -16.25
N ASN A 174 12.82 2.50 -16.23
CA ASN A 174 13.31 3.83 -15.88
C ASN A 174 12.76 4.36 -14.54
N TRP A 175 12.19 3.51 -13.68
CA TRP A 175 11.83 3.87 -12.31
C TRP A 175 13.09 3.91 -11.45
N GLN A 176 13.57 5.12 -11.15
CA GLN A 176 14.84 5.39 -10.47
C GLN A 176 14.78 5.20 -8.94
N GLY A 177 13.82 4.43 -8.43
CA GLY A 177 13.51 4.46 -7.01
C GLY A 177 12.89 5.78 -6.56
N LEU A 178 12.57 5.88 -5.27
CA LEU A 178 12.54 7.16 -4.60
C LEU A 178 14.01 7.60 -4.42
N PRO A 179 14.46 8.75 -4.98
CA PRO A 179 15.82 9.20 -4.80
C PRO A 179 16.23 9.23 -3.30
N PRO A 180 17.52 9.02 -2.98
CA PRO A 180 17.99 9.15 -1.60
C PRO A 180 17.60 10.53 -1.04
N GLY A 181 16.79 10.56 0.02
CA GLY A 181 16.29 11.80 0.62
C GLY A 181 14.94 12.31 0.10
N VAL A 182 14.20 11.55 -0.72
CA VAL A 182 12.84 11.92 -1.11
C VAL A 182 11.88 11.78 0.08
N ASN A 183 11.46 12.94 0.59
CA ASN A 183 10.19 13.06 1.26
C ASN A 183 9.10 12.88 0.22
N VAL A 184 8.28 11.82 0.38
CA VAL A 184 6.98 11.72 -0.28
C VAL A 184 6.28 13.06 -0.05
N PRO A 185 5.74 13.74 -1.08
CA PRO A 185 5.14 15.03 -0.87
C PRO A 185 4.10 14.86 0.24
N ALA A 186 4.34 15.53 1.38
CA ALA A 186 3.24 16.02 2.16
C ALA A 186 2.32 16.71 1.15
N ALA A 187 1.02 16.48 1.27
CA ALA A 187 0.05 17.26 0.52
C ALA A 187 0.52 18.74 0.54
N PRO A 188 0.52 19.43 -0.62
CA PRO A 188 1.17 20.75 -0.75
C PRO A 188 0.83 21.63 0.45
N GLY A 189 1.76 22.49 0.88
CA GLY A 189 1.67 23.23 2.16
C GLY A 189 0.41 24.10 2.38
N ASP A 190 -0.46 24.20 1.37
CA ASP A 190 -1.76 24.88 1.38
C ASP A 190 -2.95 23.91 1.15
N ALA A 191 -2.70 22.60 1.21
CA ALA A 191 -3.71 21.57 1.02
C ALA A 191 -4.55 21.46 2.29
N HIS A 192 -5.85 21.61 2.12
CA HIS A 192 -6.83 21.52 3.19
C HIS A 192 -7.98 20.62 2.76
N CYS A 193 -8.60 19.96 3.73
CA CYS A 193 -9.87 19.28 3.57
C CYS A 193 -10.96 20.31 3.31
N GLN A 194 -11.51 20.32 2.09
CA GLN A 194 -12.60 21.23 1.76
C GLN A 194 -13.80 20.92 2.64
N GLY A 195 -14.19 21.85 3.52
CA GLY A 195 -15.34 21.72 4.42
C GLY A 195 -15.15 20.75 5.60
N GLY A 196 -13.92 20.35 5.92
CA GLY A 196 -13.63 19.41 7.00
C GLY A 196 -12.36 19.72 7.77
N PRO A 197 -12.12 19.00 8.88
CA PRO A 197 -10.89 19.16 9.64
C PRO A 197 -9.72 18.53 8.89
N ASP A 198 -8.62 19.28 8.79
CA ASP A 198 -7.34 18.76 8.28
C ASP A 198 -6.72 17.73 9.21
N VAL A 199 -7.06 17.81 10.49
CA VAL A 199 -6.47 17.00 11.54
C VAL A 199 -7.49 16.62 12.60
N PHE A 200 -7.30 15.45 13.20
CA PHE A 200 -7.89 15.09 14.49
C PHE A 200 -6.79 15.04 15.53
N ALA A 201 -6.93 15.84 16.60
CA ALA A 201 -5.97 15.89 17.70
C ALA A 201 -6.60 15.29 18.96
N SER A 202 -5.89 14.36 19.61
CA SER A 202 -6.25 13.82 20.91
C SER A 202 -5.76 14.72 22.04
N ALA A 203 -6.30 14.49 23.24
CA ALA A 203 -5.91 15.24 24.45
C ALA A 203 -4.43 15.05 24.84
N ASP A 204 -3.82 13.93 24.44
CA ASP A 204 -2.41 13.62 24.70
C ASP A 204 -1.44 14.16 23.62
N GLY A 205 -1.95 14.92 22.65
CA GLY A 205 -1.15 15.63 21.64
C GLY A 205 -0.78 14.80 20.41
N ARG A 206 -1.27 13.56 20.29
CA ARG A 206 -1.17 12.80 19.03
C ARG A 206 -2.14 13.36 17.99
N VAL A 207 -1.73 13.36 16.72
CA VAL A 207 -2.48 14.01 15.64
C VAL A 207 -2.59 13.09 14.43
N ALA A 208 -3.81 12.76 14.01
CA ALA A 208 -4.09 12.13 12.72
C ALA A 208 -4.31 13.22 11.66
N ASN A 209 -3.52 13.19 10.58
CA ASN A 209 -3.60 14.17 9.50
C ASN A 209 -4.42 13.62 8.33
N PHE A 210 -5.53 14.29 8.01
CA PHE A 210 -6.46 13.92 6.97
C PHE A 210 -6.20 14.60 5.61
N VAL A 211 -5.29 15.56 5.53
CA VAL A 211 -5.05 16.35 4.30
C VAL A 211 -4.71 15.44 3.11
N ALA A 212 -3.89 14.41 3.31
CA ALA A 212 -3.55 13.46 2.24
C ALA A 212 -4.78 12.66 1.75
N ALA A 213 -5.71 12.32 2.65
CA ALA A 213 -6.96 11.66 2.31
C ALA A 213 -7.84 12.58 1.44
N CYS A 214 -7.93 13.85 1.82
CA CYS A 214 -8.70 14.88 1.11
C CYS A 214 -8.11 15.20 -0.27
N ALA A 215 -6.78 15.33 -0.38
CA ALA A 215 -6.11 15.50 -1.66
C ALA A 215 -6.37 14.32 -2.62
N THR A 216 -6.35 13.09 -2.10
CA THR A 216 -6.67 11.88 -2.88
C THR A 216 -8.13 11.90 -3.37
N GLN A 217 -9.07 12.34 -2.53
CA GLN A 217 -10.47 12.49 -2.92
C GLN A 217 -10.65 13.52 -4.04
N GLN A 218 -9.99 14.67 -3.95
CA GLN A 218 -10.05 15.72 -4.97
C GLN A 218 -9.52 15.22 -6.32
N GLN A 219 -8.41 14.49 -6.32
CA GLN A 219 -7.88 13.84 -7.53
C GLN A 219 -8.85 12.82 -8.11
N CYS A 220 -9.53 12.03 -7.27
CA CYS A 220 -10.55 11.09 -7.69
C CYS A 220 -11.75 11.82 -8.34
N LEU A 221 -12.24 12.88 -7.70
CA LEU A 221 -13.36 13.69 -8.20
C LEU A 221 -13.04 14.35 -9.54
N ALA A 222 -11.79 14.76 -9.79
CA ALA A 222 -11.36 15.33 -11.08
C ALA A 222 -11.51 14.37 -12.27
N THR A 223 -11.61 13.06 -12.01
CA THR A 223 -11.79 12.02 -13.04
C THR A 223 -13.23 11.49 -13.13
N THR A 224 -14.14 12.05 -12.32
CA THR A 224 -15.57 11.70 -12.27
C THR A 224 -16.36 12.52 -13.30
N PRO A 225 -17.34 11.94 -14.01
CA PRO A 225 -17.81 10.55 -13.94
C PRO A 225 -17.11 9.60 -14.92
N ALA A 226 -16.09 10.07 -15.66
CA ALA A 226 -15.50 9.33 -16.77
C ALA A 226 -14.85 8.00 -16.36
N GLN A 227 -14.25 7.93 -15.17
CA GLN A 227 -13.49 6.75 -14.72
C GLN A 227 -13.97 6.18 -13.38
N THR A 228 -14.84 6.90 -12.65
CA THR A 228 -15.33 6.50 -11.32
C THR A 228 -16.59 7.28 -10.94
N SER A 229 -17.18 6.98 -9.78
CA SER A 229 -18.35 7.69 -9.24
C SER A 229 -17.98 8.57 -8.04
N VAL A 230 -18.76 9.64 -7.83
CA VAL A 230 -18.64 10.52 -6.65
C VAL A 230 -18.71 9.69 -5.36
N ASP A 231 -19.61 8.70 -5.32
CA ASP A 231 -19.75 7.80 -4.16
C ASP A 231 -18.51 6.94 -3.93
N SER A 232 -17.86 6.46 -5.00
CA SER A 232 -16.59 5.73 -4.89
C SER A 232 -15.48 6.62 -4.33
N CYS A 233 -15.37 7.86 -4.80
CA CYS A 233 -14.41 8.83 -4.26
C CYS A 233 -14.68 9.16 -2.78
N ASN A 234 -15.94 9.32 -2.39
CA ASN A 234 -16.33 9.58 -0.99
C ASN A 234 -16.10 8.37 -0.08
N ASN A 235 -16.30 7.15 -0.57
CA ASN A 235 -15.97 5.94 0.18
C ASN A 235 -14.45 5.77 0.32
N ARG A 236 -13.67 6.15 -0.70
CA ARG A 236 -12.21 6.17 -0.65
C ARG A 236 -11.69 7.17 0.39
N LEU A 237 -12.30 8.35 0.50
CA LEU A 237 -11.98 9.34 1.54
C LEU A 237 -12.08 8.72 2.95
N LEU A 238 -13.19 8.04 3.26
CA LEU A 238 -13.39 7.42 4.57
C LEU A 238 -12.31 6.39 4.88
N ALA A 239 -11.95 5.57 3.89
CA ALA A 239 -10.91 4.56 4.05
C ALA A 239 -9.55 5.22 4.38
N HIS A 240 -9.15 6.27 3.68
CA HIS A 240 -7.88 6.97 3.94
C HIS A 240 -7.85 7.67 5.29
N MET A 241 -8.92 8.33 5.70
CA MET A 241 -9.00 8.95 7.02
C MET A 241 -8.97 7.90 8.14
N SER A 242 -9.67 6.77 7.95
CA SER A 242 -9.69 5.68 8.92
C SER A 242 -8.30 5.05 9.12
N ILE A 243 -7.48 5.00 8.05
CA ILE A 243 -6.08 4.54 8.14
C ILE A 243 -5.25 5.49 9.00
N GLN A 244 -5.46 6.80 8.90
CA GLN A 244 -4.75 7.77 9.74
C GLN A 244 -5.15 7.59 11.21
N CYS A 245 -6.43 7.31 11.47
CA CYS A 245 -6.89 6.99 12.81
C CYS A 245 -6.23 5.72 13.36
N THR A 246 -6.17 4.63 12.58
CA THR A 246 -5.51 3.40 13.04
C THR A 246 -4.00 3.56 13.21
N THR A 247 -3.36 4.34 12.34
CA THR A 247 -1.91 4.57 12.38
C THR A 247 -1.48 5.34 13.63
N VAL A 248 -2.27 6.34 14.05
CA VAL A 248 -1.92 7.23 15.17
C VAL A 248 -2.48 6.72 16.51
N PHE A 249 -3.67 6.12 16.49
CA PHE A 249 -4.40 5.75 17.71
C PHE A 249 -4.53 4.24 17.95
N GLY A 250 -4.09 3.39 17.03
CA GLY A 250 -4.33 1.95 17.10
C GLY A 250 -5.74 1.58 16.67
N GLN A 251 -6.23 0.38 17.00
CA GLN A 251 -7.51 -0.13 16.47
C GLN A 251 -8.70 -0.02 17.44
N THR A 252 -8.48 0.45 18.66
CA THR A 252 -9.48 0.51 19.74
C THR A 252 -9.16 1.61 20.73
N GLY A 253 -10.17 2.16 21.41
CA GLY A 253 -10.03 3.14 22.49
C GLY A 253 -10.60 4.51 22.13
N ASP A 254 -10.80 5.35 23.14
CA ASP A 254 -11.59 6.59 22.99
C ASP A 254 -11.02 7.55 21.94
N ASP A 255 -9.70 7.65 21.81
CA ASP A 255 -9.07 8.49 20.77
C ASP A 255 -9.26 7.93 19.35
N TYR A 256 -9.20 6.60 19.20
CA TYR A 256 -9.48 5.93 17.93
C TYR A 256 -10.96 6.08 17.53
N ASP A 257 -11.88 5.89 18.49
CA ASP A 257 -13.32 6.03 18.28
C ASP A 257 -13.69 7.50 17.99
N GLY A 258 -13.02 8.45 18.63
CA GLY A 258 -13.16 9.88 18.35
C GLY A 258 -12.69 10.23 16.93
N CYS A 259 -11.50 9.74 16.54
CA CYS A 259 -10.94 9.98 15.22
C CYS A 259 -11.79 9.39 14.10
N THR A 260 -12.26 8.14 14.26
CA THR A 260 -13.10 7.46 13.26
C THR A 260 -14.47 8.11 13.15
N ARG A 261 -15.05 8.60 14.25
CA ARG A 261 -16.27 9.41 14.22
C ARG A 261 -16.08 10.71 13.44
N ALA A 262 -15.00 11.45 13.69
CA ALA A 262 -14.68 12.66 12.96
C ALA A 262 -14.50 12.41 11.44
N ALA A 263 -13.84 11.30 11.07
CA ALA A 263 -13.71 10.87 9.68
C ALA A 263 -15.07 10.54 9.04
N ALA A 264 -15.95 9.84 9.76
CA ALA A 264 -17.29 9.50 9.30
C ALA A 264 -18.18 10.74 9.13
N ASP A 265 -18.14 11.68 10.07
CA ASP A 265 -18.87 12.95 10.01
C ASP A 265 -18.45 13.78 8.80
N TYR A 266 -17.15 13.84 8.53
CA TYR A 266 -16.65 14.53 7.34
C TYR A 266 -17.10 13.86 6.04
N VAL A 267 -17.10 12.53 5.99
CA VAL A 267 -17.57 11.80 4.80
C VAL A 267 -19.08 11.96 4.60
N ALA A 268 -19.86 12.03 5.68
CA ALA A 268 -21.28 12.34 5.61
C ALA A 268 -21.52 13.75 5.05
N TRP A 269 -20.75 14.74 5.52
CA TRP A 269 -20.76 16.09 4.96
C TRP A 269 -20.37 16.09 3.48
N ALA A 270 -19.30 15.37 3.11
CA ALA A 270 -18.80 15.25 1.75
C ALA A 270 -19.87 14.69 0.80
N LYS A 271 -20.57 13.63 1.23
CA LYS A 271 -21.67 13.03 0.47
C LYS A 271 -22.86 13.98 0.31
N ALA A 272 -23.13 14.83 1.29
CA ALA A 272 -24.23 15.80 1.22
C ALA A 272 -23.89 17.04 0.37
N ASN A 273 -22.62 17.45 0.29
CA ASN A 273 -22.22 18.75 -0.27
C ASN A 273 -21.41 18.66 -1.57
N MET A 274 -20.80 17.51 -1.87
CA MET A 274 -19.98 17.34 -3.08
C MET A 274 -20.71 16.59 -4.22
N THR A 275 -22.05 16.61 -4.19
CA THR A 275 -22.89 16.07 -5.27
C THR A 275 -22.91 17.01 -6.49
N GLY A 276 -22.15 16.65 -7.53
CA GLY A 276 -22.44 16.99 -8.93
C GLY A 276 -21.61 18.10 -9.58
N GLY A 277 -20.60 17.73 -10.38
CA GLY A 277 -20.20 18.48 -11.58
C GLY A 277 -21.17 18.17 -12.73
N PRO A 278 -21.34 19.08 -13.72
CA PRO A 278 -22.60 19.29 -14.45
C PRO A 278 -23.07 18.09 -15.31
N ARG A 279 -24.39 17.99 -15.47
CA ARG A 279 -25.08 17.13 -16.44
C ARG A 279 -24.69 17.47 -17.88
#